data_AF-A0A8H3VHJ7-F1
#
_entry.id   AF-A0A8H3VHJ7-F1
#
_cell.length_a   1.000
_cell.length_b   1.000
_cell.length_c   1.000
_cell.angle_alpha   90.00
_cell.angle_beta   90.00
_cell.angle_gamma   90.00
#
_symmetry.space_group_name_H-M   'P 1'
#
loop_
_entity.id
_entity.type
_entity.pdbx_description
1 polymer ?
#
loop_
_entity_poly.entity_id
_entity_poly.type
_entity_poly.pdbx_seq_one_letter_code
_entity_poly.pdbx_strand_id
1 'polypeptide(L)'
;MATLKPIHAAAIERLRKYVPPPTQYYSLPVSRRAAVLILLYADAQGELRVVLTMRATTLSSYAGQAALPGGKADDLTETPFQTARREAFEEIGLPLSDDKLPKPFRIEHLCQLPTNFARTELGVRPCVAFLSPHPDWPKDKPVPNVEETLIPRLDAREVAAVFTAPLHNFLKEKLESDTNEERWYDGLWMDWNHTRWRFHNFYVPVAGQRVAWASPTSTSSPAVGSTSLPYRDIPRSAKVAAKEVEETTKRFRVFGMTGRIMVDAARVAYGEAPGFEHTMHLGDEDMIGNMLKEGRLGPLLRKRPGDHEDGDAAAAAKI
;
A
#
# COMPACT_ATOMS: atom_id res chain seq x y z
N MET A 1 9.16 4.05 21.38
CA MET A 1 7.85 4.59 20.95
C MET A 1 7.26 5.40 22.08
N ALA A 2 6.78 6.60 21.77
CA ALA A 2 5.83 7.25 22.65
C ALA A 2 4.52 6.44 22.66
N THR A 3 3.81 6.44 23.78
CA THR A 3 2.42 5.96 23.81
C THR A 3 1.64 6.67 22.72
N LEU A 4 0.86 5.92 21.93
CA LEU A 4 -0.03 6.51 20.91
C LEU A 4 -0.82 7.67 21.51
N LYS A 5 -0.93 8.78 20.78
CA LYS A 5 -1.81 9.87 21.22
C LYS A 5 -3.25 9.34 21.35
N PRO A 6 -4.08 9.87 22.26
CA PRO A 6 -5.42 9.34 22.53
C PRO A 6 -6.30 9.16 21.29
N ILE A 7 -6.23 10.11 20.35
CA ILE A 7 -6.98 10.04 19.08
C ILE A 7 -6.60 8.81 18.24
N HIS A 8 -5.31 8.48 18.17
CA HIS A 8 -4.82 7.32 17.43
C HIS A 8 -5.07 6.00 18.14
N ALA A 9 -5.00 6.00 19.48
CA ALA A 9 -5.37 4.83 20.27
C ALA A 9 -6.85 4.48 20.07
N ALA A 10 -7.73 5.50 20.09
CA ALA A 10 -9.14 5.33 19.73
C ALA A 10 -9.31 4.85 18.29
N ALA A 11 -8.46 5.31 17.36
CA ALA A 11 -8.53 4.89 15.97
C ALA A 11 -8.21 3.41 15.75
N ILE A 12 -7.17 2.90 16.42
CA ILE A 12 -6.85 1.46 16.45
C ILE A 12 -8.01 0.66 17.03
N GLU A 13 -8.65 1.14 18.10
CA GLU A 13 -9.79 0.45 18.71
C GLU A 13 -11.02 0.41 17.79
N ARG A 14 -11.27 1.46 16.99
CA ARG A 14 -12.32 1.44 15.97
C ARG A 14 -12.03 0.43 14.87
N LEU A 15 -10.78 0.38 14.38
CA LEU A 15 -10.36 -0.62 13.40
C LEU A 15 -10.52 -2.04 13.93
N ARG A 16 -10.14 -2.30 15.19
CA ARG A 16 -10.30 -3.60 15.85
C ARG A 16 -11.78 -4.03 15.96
N LYS A 17 -12.69 -3.08 16.12
CA LYS A 17 -14.15 -3.31 16.19
C LYS A 17 -14.84 -3.28 14.83
N TYR A 18 -14.13 -2.94 13.75
CA TYR A 18 -14.73 -2.78 12.45
C TYR A 18 -15.17 -4.13 11.88
N VAL A 19 -16.46 -4.22 11.54
CA VAL A 19 -17.05 -5.39 10.87
C VAL A 19 -17.27 -5.02 9.40
N PRO A 20 -16.52 -5.61 8.45
CA PRO A 20 -16.72 -5.31 7.05
C PRO A 20 -18.06 -5.84 6.53
N PRO A 21 -18.64 -5.21 5.50
CA PRO A 21 -19.76 -5.79 4.77
C PRO A 21 -19.37 -7.11 4.07
N PRO A 22 -20.35 -7.90 3.60
CA PRO A 22 -20.09 -9.07 2.77
C PRO A 22 -19.17 -8.74 1.60
N THR A 23 -18.25 -9.66 1.29
CA THR A 23 -17.22 -9.43 0.27
C THR A 23 -17.41 -10.29 -0.97
N GLN A 24 -17.20 -9.67 -2.13
CA GLN A 24 -17.11 -10.31 -3.45
C GLN A 24 -15.71 -10.83 -3.75
N TYR A 25 -14.72 -10.59 -2.88
CA TYR A 25 -13.33 -11.01 -3.11
C TYR A 25 -13.21 -12.50 -3.46
N TYR A 26 -13.93 -13.36 -2.72
CA TYR A 26 -13.94 -14.81 -2.94
C TYR A 26 -14.77 -15.25 -4.14
N SER A 27 -15.54 -14.36 -4.74
CA SER A 27 -16.29 -14.62 -5.97
C SER A 27 -15.48 -14.31 -7.23
N LEU A 28 -14.38 -13.56 -7.10
CA LEU A 28 -13.45 -13.32 -8.20
C LEU A 28 -12.60 -14.56 -8.48
N PRO A 29 -12.17 -14.81 -9.74
CA PRO A 29 -11.15 -15.82 -10.02
C PRO A 29 -9.81 -15.41 -9.38
N VAL A 30 -8.98 -16.39 -9.00
CA VAL A 30 -7.68 -16.14 -8.33
C VAL A 30 -6.80 -15.16 -9.11
N SER A 31 -6.82 -15.21 -10.44
CA SER A 31 -6.06 -14.30 -11.32
C SER A 31 -6.43 -12.82 -11.17
N ARG A 32 -7.59 -12.54 -10.56
CA ARG A 32 -8.14 -11.21 -10.30
C ARG A 32 -8.20 -10.88 -8.80
N ARG A 33 -7.66 -11.74 -7.93
CA ARG A 33 -7.58 -11.49 -6.48
C ARG A 33 -6.21 -10.92 -6.13
N ALA A 34 -6.22 -9.79 -5.45
CA ALA A 34 -5.03 -9.19 -4.87
C ALA A 34 -5.32 -8.66 -3.47
N ALA A 35 -4.30 -8.54 -2.63
CA ALA A 35 -4.44 -7.96 -1.31
C ALA A 35 -3.25 -7.06 -1.00
N VAL A 36 -3.51 -6.03 -0.20
CA VAL A 36 -2.52 -5.04 0.21
C VAL A 36 -2.51 -4.88 1.72
N LEU A 37 -1.33 -4.65 2.29
CA LEU A 37 -1.12 -4.47 3.71
C LEU A 37 -1.09 -2.98 4.06
N ILE A 38 -2.06 -2.54 4.84
CA ILE A 38 -2.03 -1.26 5.55
C ILE A 38 -1.34 -1.53 6.88
N LEU A 39 0.00 -1.47 6.88
CA LEU A 39 0.80 -1.66 8.09
C LEU A 39 0.88 -0.34 8.86
N LEU A 40 0.26 -0.32 10.03
CA LEU A 40 0.22 0.81 10.94
C LEU A 40 1.23 0.65 12.06
N TYR A 41 1.87 1.75 12.48
CA TYR A 41 2.73 1.78 13.66
C TYR A 41 2.71 3.16 14.33
N ALA A 42 3.09 3.21 15.60
CA ALA A 42 3.28 4.47 16.31
C ALA A 42 4.71 5.00 16.10
N ASP A 43 4.86 6.25 15.68
CA ASP A 43 6.20 6.84 15.58
C ASP A 43 6.77 7.29 16.94
N ALA A 44 7.91 7.97 16.90
CA ALA A 44 8.56 8.48 18.12
C ALA A 44 7.72 9.54 18.83
N GLN A 45 6.82 10.23 18.13
CA GLN A 45 5.92 11.27 18.61
C GLN A 45 4.54 10.72 19.00
N GLY A 46 4.32 9.42 18.82
CA GLY A 46 3.06 8.75 19.13
C GLY A 46 1.98 8.98 18.05
N GLU A 47 2.37 9.46 16.87
CA GLU A 47 1.50 9.57 15.70
C GLU A 47 1.31 8.21 15.03
N LEU A 48 0.11 7.97 14.50
CA LEU A 48 -0.18 6.74 13.77
C LEU A 48 0.21 6.90 12.30
N ARG A 49 1.22 6.15 11.89
CA ARG A 49 1.77 6.18 10.54
C ARG A 49 1.46 4.90 9.78
N VAL A 50 1.35 5.01 8.46
CA VAL A 50 1.23 3.90 7.53
C VAL A 50 2.52 3.73 6.73
N VAL A 51 2.92 2.48 6.49
CA VAL A 51 4.05 2.12 5.62
C VAL A 51 3.61 2.07 4.15
N LEU A 52 4.38 2.72 3.27
CA LEU A 52 4.16 2.78 1.84
C LEU A 52 5.45 2.45 1.09
N THR A 53 5.31 1.86 -0.10
CA THR A 53 6.42 1.54 -1.00
C THR A 53 6.39 2.43 -2.23
N MET A 54 7.54 2.67 -2.82
CA MET A 54 7.69 3.24 -4.16
C MET A 54 8.10 2.13 -5.10
N ARG A 55 7.29 1.86 -6.13
CA ARG A 55 7.60 0.81 -7.10
C ARG A 55 8.87 1.13 -7.89
N ALA A 56 9.70 0.12 -8.11
CA ALA A 56 10.91 0.23 -8.91
C ALA A 56 10.61 0.75 -10.32
N THR A 57 11.49 1.62 -10.84
CA THR A 57 11.32 2.25 -12.16
C THR A 57 11.44 1.27 -13.33
N THR A 58 12.00 0.08 -13.08
CA THR A 58 12.19 -1.00 -14.04
C THR A 58 10.93 -1.83 -14.32
N LEU A 59 9.86 -1.64 -13.54
CA LEU A 59 8.63 -2.39 -13.74
C LEU A 59 7.86 -1.82 -14.95
N SER A 60 7.34 -2.73 -15.78
CA SER A 60 6.59 -2.39 -17.01
C SER A 60 5.27 -1.64 -16.76
N SER A 61 4.84 -1.51 -15.50
CA SER A 61 3.64 -0.78 -15.11
C SER A 61 3.83 -0.07 -13.77
N TYR A 62 3.29 1.16 -13.68
CA TYR A 62 3.23 1.94 -12.44
C TYR A 62 4.60 2.29 -11.82
N ALA A 63 5.64 2.39 -12.64
CA ALA A 63 6.99 2.83 -12.24
C ALA A 63 6.95 4.16 -11.47
N GLY A 64 7.62 4.20 -10.31
CA GLY A 64 7.71 5.41 -9.48
C GLY A 64 6.39 5.85 -8.82
N GLN A 65 5.39 4.95 -8.73
CA GLN A 65 4.14 5.22 -8.02
C GLN A 65 4.20 4.70 -6.59
N ALA A 66 3.60 5.46 -5.66
CA ALA A 66 3.43 4.99 -4.30
C ALA A 66 2.33 3.92 -4.21
N ALA A 67 2.63 2.83 -3.52
CA ALA A 67 1.75 1.71 -3.30
C ALA A 67 1.78 1.27 -1.84
N LEU A 68 0.77 0.51 -1.45
CA LEU A 68 0.85 -0.32 -0.25
C LEU A 68 1.58 -1.61 -0.62
N PRO A 69 2.36 -2.22 0.31
CA PRO A 69 2.89 -3.55 0.09
C PRO A 69 1.79 -4.54 -0.23
N GLY A 70 1.92 -5.31 -1.30
CA GLY A 70 0.86 -6.22 -1.71
C GLY A 70 0.91 -6.64 -3.17
N GLY A 71 0.09 -7.63 -3.49
CA GLY A 71 0.13 -8.29 -4.78
C GLY A 71 -0.99 -9.30 -4.95
N LYS A 72 -0.82 -10.21 -5.91
CA LYS A 72 -1.88 -11.15 -6.30
C LYS A 72 -1.88 -12.36 -5.37
N ALA A 73 -3.05 -12.96 -5.17
CA ALA A 73 -3.13 -14.25 -4.52
C ALA A 73 -2.49 -15.33 -5.40
N ASP A 74 -1.69 -16.21 -4.81
CA ASP A 74 -1.05 -17.32 -5.54
C ASP A 74 -2.05 -18.44 -5.85
N ASP A 75 -2.94 -18.71 -4.91
CA ASP A 75 -3.94 -19.76 -5.02
C ASP A 75 -5.28 -19.38 -4.33
N LEU A 76 -6.26 -20.28 -4.43
CA LEU A 76 -7.61 -20.06 -3.90
C LEU A 76 -7.71 -20.22 -2.37
N THR A 77 -6.73 -20.84 -1.74
CA THR A 77 -6.69 -21.15 -0.31
C THR A 77 -6.08 -20.02 0.51
N GLU A 78 -5.26 -19.18 -0.13
CA GLU A 78 -4.67 -18.02 0.51
C GLU A 78 -5.74 -17.01 0.93
N THR A 79 -5.76 -16.66 2.22
CA THR A 79 -6.60 -15.57 2.73
C THR A 79 -6.01 -14.23 2.30
N PRO A 80 -6.83 -13.16 2.15
CA PRO A 80 -6.32 -11.83 1.81
C PRO A 80 -5.17 -11.36 2.72
N PHE A 81 -5.26 -11.65 4.01
CA PHE A 81 -4.21 -11.26 4.95
C PHE A 81 -2.92 -12.05 4.76
N GLN A 82 -2.99 -13.35 4.43
CA GLN A 82 -1.82 -14.14 4.08
C GLN A 82 -1.14 -13.61 2.82
N THR A 83 -1.92 -13.33 1.75
CA THR A 83 -1.39 -12.70 0.53
C THR A 83 -0.68 -11.39 0.85
N ALA A 84 -1.35 -10.48 1.57
CA ALA A 84 -0.76 -9.18 1.91
C ALA A 84 0.51 -9.30 2.77
N ARG A 85 0.59 -10.31 3.67
CA ARG A 85 1.76 -10.56 4.52
C ARG A 85 2.91 -11.20 3.76
N ARG A 86 2.63 -12.13 2.84
CA ARG A 86 3.60 -12.74 1.92
C ARG A 86 4.26 -11.67 1.05
N GLU A 87 3.45 -10.86 0.39
CA GLU A 87 3.93 -9.77 -0.47
C GLU A 87 4.73 -8.73 0.33
N ALA A 88 4.28 -8.35 1.54
CA ALA A 88 5.06 -7.46 2.40
C ALA A 88 6.39 -8.09 2.86
N PHE A 89 6.46 -9.41 3.02
CA PHE A 89 7.71 -10.10 3.30
C PHE A 89 8.67 -10.05 2.10
N GLU A 90 8.16 -10.27 0.88
CA GLU A 90 8.94 -10.24 -0.36
C GLU A 90 9.44 -8.83 -0.69
N GLU A 91 8.55 -7.83 -0.64
CA GLU A 91 8.84 -6.46 -1.06
C GLU A 91 9.71 -5.69 -0.04
N ILE A 92 9.38 -5.79 1.25
CA ILE A 92 9.99 -4.95 2.31
C ILE A 92 10.64 -5.75 3.44
N GLY A 93 10.69 -7.08 3.32
CA GLY A 93 11.36 -7.95 4.29
C GLY A 93 10.61 -8.12 5.60
N LEU A 94 9.33 -7.75 5.66
CA LEU A 94 8.52 -7.80 6.88
C LEU A 94 8.31 -9.26 7.32
N PRO A 95 8.89 -9.72 8.46
CA PRO A 95 8.82 -11.13 8.84
C PRO A 95 7.39 -11.65 8.96
N LEU A 96 7.15 -12.86 8.45
CA LEU A 96 5.82 -13.49 8.45
C LEU A 96 5.33 -13.89 9.84
N SER A 97 6.25 -14.19 10.76
CA SER A 97 5.96 -14.68 12.10
C SER A 97 6.54 -13.77 13.18
N ASP A 98 5.81 -13.61 14.28
CA ASP A 98 6.15 -12.67 15.36
C ASP A 98 7.48 -13.03 16.06
N ASP A 99 7.85 -14.32 16.10
CA ASP A 99 9.13 -14.79 16.65
C ASP A 99 10.36 -14.30 15.88
N LYS A 100 10.17 -13.95 14.60
CA LYS A 100 11.22 -13.40 13.73
C LYS A 100 11.24 -11.87 13.72
N LEU A 101 10.25 -11.23 14.35
CA LEU A 101 10.27 -9.78 14.53
C LEU A 101 11.31 -9.40 15.59
N PRO A 102 12.00 -8.26 15.41
CA PRO A 102 12.80 -7.68 16.48
C PRO A 102 11.93 -7.50 17.72
N LYS A 103 12.40 -7.99 18.88
CA LYS A 103 11.70 -7.71 20.14
C LYS A 103 11.66 -6.18 20.36
N PRO A 104 10.53 -5.63 20.83
CA PRO A 104 9.38 -6.32 21.39
C PRO A 104 8.19 -6.49 20.44
N PHE A 105 8.38 -6.34 19.13
CA PHE A 105 7.26 -6.12 18.23
C PHE A 105 6.45 -7.38 17.93
N ARG A 106 5.15 -7.17 17.70
CA ARG A 106 4.19 -8.14 17.16
C ARG A 106 3.32 -7.46 16.11
N ILE A 107 2.70 -8.26 15.24
CA ILE A 107 1.79 -7.73 14.21
C ILE A 107 0.38 -8.23 14.48
N GLU A 108 -0.50 -7.31 14.88
CA GLU A 108 -1.91 -7.58 15.12
C GLU A 108 -2.70 -7.35 13.83
N HIS A 109 -3.40 -8.37 13.31
CA HIS A 109 -4.39 -8.18 12.26
C HIS A 109 -5.64 -7.52 12.86
N LEU A 110 -5.97 -6.29 12.43
CA LEU A 110 -7.09 -5.53 12.98
C LEU A 110 -8.40 -5.82 12.23
N CYS A 111 -8.39 -5.63 10.92
CA CYS A 111 -9.57 -5.81 10.08
C CYS A 111 -9.20 -5.87 8.59
N GLN A 112 -10.20 -6.16 7.75
CA GLN A 112 -10.09 -6.02 6.29
C GLN A 112 -11.14 -5.03 5.80
N LEU A 113 -10.75 -4.10 4.94
CA LEU A 113 -11.65 -3.14 4.33
C LEU A 113 -12.33 -3.73 3.09
N PRO A 114 -13.47 -3.16 2.64
CA PRO A 114 -14.14 -3.57 1.41
C PRO A 114 -13.18 -3.61 0.20
N THR A 115 -13.42 -4.55 -0.71
CA THR A 115 -12.55 -4.78 -1.88
C THR A 115 -12.65 -3.59 -2.83
N ASN A 116 -11.52 -3.00 -3.20
CA ASN A 116 -11.45 -2.02 -4.28
C ASN A 116 -11.29 -2.70 -5.63
N PHE A 117 -11.82 -2.07 -6.68
CA PHE A 117 -11.77 -2.63 -8.02
C PHE A 117 -10.92 -1.75 -8.94
N ALA A 118 -9.91 -2.34 -9.57
CA ALA A 118 -9.05 -1.63 -10.51
C ALA A 118 -9.72 -1.54 -11.89
N ARG A 119 -9.30 -0.56 -12.70
CA ARG A 119 -9.66 -0.52 -14.14
C ARG A 119 -9.19 -1.75 -14.91
N THR A 120 -8.14 -2.40 -14.44
CA THR A 120 -7.64 -3.69 -14.95
C THR A 120 -8.45 -4.89 -14.45
N GLU A 121 -9.59 -4.63 -13.81
CA GLU A 121 -10.51 -5.62 -13.26
C GLU A 121 -9.86 -6.54 -12.21
N LEU A 122 -8.90 -5.98 -11.47
CA LEU A 122 -8.25 -6.60 -10.32
C LEU A 122 -8.98 -6.17 -9.04
N GLY A 123 -9.49 -7.13 -8.27
CA GLY A 123 -10.07 -6.88 -6.95
C GLY A 123 -8.97 -6.88 -5.89
N VAL A 124 -8.76 -5.74 -5.26
CA VAL A 124 -7.73 -5.51 -4.24
C VAL A 124 -8.39 -5.42 -2.87
N ARG A 125 -8.06 -6.34 -1.97
CA ARG A 125 -8.57 -6.40 -0.59
C ARG A 125 -7.58 -5.72 0.37
N PRO A 126 -7.91 -4.55 0.96
CA PRO A 126 -7.02 -3.91 1.92
C PRO A 126 -7.10 -4.58 3.29
N CYS A 127 -5.96 -5.01 3.83
CA CYS A 127 -5.85 -5.64 5.13
C CYS A 127 -5.11 -4.72 6.09
N VAL A 128 -5.72 -4.37 7.22
CA VAL A 128 -5.15 -3.45 8.21
C VAL A 128 -4.48 -4.25 9.31
N ALA A 129 -3.22 -3.94 9.57
CA ALA A 129 -2.46 -4.53 10.66
C ALA A 129 -1.75 -3.46 11.48
N PHE A 130 -1.54 -3.75 12.76
CA PHE A 130 -0.87 -2.85 13.69
C PHE A 130 0.39 -3.51 14.26
N LEU A 131 1.52 -2.90 13.95
CA LEU A 131 2.82 -3.23 14.50
C LEU A 131 2.98 -2.50 15.83
N SER A 132 2.99 -3.27 16.91
CA SER A 132 3.06 -2.75 18.27
C SER A 132 3.93 -3.62 19.17
N PRO A 133 4.42 -3.08 20.29
CA PRO A 133 5.07 -3.90 21.31
C PRO A 133 4.14 -5.00 21.81
N HIS A 134 4.72 -6.13 22.20
CA HIS A 134 4.00 -7.18 22.91
C HIS A 134 3.40 -6.61 24.20
N PRO A 135 2.15 -6.97 24.57
CA PRO A 135 1.51 -6.47 25.80
C PRO A 135 2.34 -6.72 27.07
N ASP A 136 3.08 -7.84 27.08
CA ASP A 136 3.96 -8.23 28.19
C ASP A 136 5.33 -7.53 28.18
N TRP A 137 5.60 -6.63 27.23
CA TRP A 137 6.84 -5.86 27.25
C TRP A 137 6.86 -4.93 28.46
N PRO A 138 7.93 -4.95 29.28
CA PRO A 138 8.00 -4.11 30.48
C PRO A 138 7.85 -2.63 30.13
N LYS A 139 6.91 -1.94 30.80
CA LYS A 139 6.57 -0.52 30.51
C LYS A 139 7.71 0.44 30.83
N ASP A 140 8.63 0.02 31.70
CA ASP A 140 9.86 0.73 32.09
C ASP A 140 10.97 0.58 31.04
N LYS A 141 10.89 -0.41 30.14
CA LYS A 141 11.89 -0.60 29.10
C LYS A 141 11.56 0.24 27.85
N PRO A 142 12.55 0.95 27.28
CA PRO A 142 12.33 1.71 26.06
C PRO A 142 11.94 0.75 24.93
N VAL A 143 10.86 1.08 24.24
CA VAL A 143 10.47 0.43 22.99
C VAL A 143 11.33 1.04 21.87
N PRO A 144 12.09 0.24 21.11
CA PRO A 144 12.87 0.73 19.97
C PRO A 144 12.00 1.49 18.94
N ASN A 145 12.63 2.30 18.09
CA ASN A 145 11.90 2.91 16.97
C ASN A 145 11.72 1.87 15.86
N VAL A 146 10.50 1.72 15.34
CA VAL A 146 10.19 0.82 14.22
C VAL A 146 11.00 1.16 12.98
N GLU A 147 11.17 2.44 12.68
CA GLU A 147 11.92 2.90 11.50
C GLU A 147 13.41 2.57 11.57
N GLU A 148 13.94 2.28 12.76
CA GLU A 148 15.35 1.90 12.96
C GLU A 148 15.54 0.39 13.01
N THR A 149 14.57 -0.34 13.54
CA THR A 149 14.73 -1.75 13.90
C THR A 149 14.08 -2.71 12.92
N LEU A 150 13.05 -2.28 12.20
CA LEU A 150 12.20 -3.17 11.41
C LEU A 150 12.29 -2.90 9.90
N ILE A 151 12.98 -1.84 9.50
CA ILE A 151 13.14 -1.39 8.11
C ILE A 151 14.66 -1.15 7.92
N PRO A 152 15.44 -1.86 7.04
CA PRO A 152 15.04 -2.48 5.75
C PRO A 152 15.67 -3.85 5.37
N ARG A 153 14.90 -4.66 4.61
CA ARG A 153 15.42 -5.52 3.51
C ARG A 153 14.49 -5.36 2.30
N LEU A 154 14.92 -4.58 1.32
CA LEU A 154 14.09 -4.28 0.14
C LEU A 154 14.48 -5.18 -1.02
N ASP A 155 13.50 -5.72 -1.75
CA ASP A 155 13.78 -6.24 -3.08
C ASP A 155 13.85 -5.07 -4.07
N ALA A 156 15.07 -4.70 -4.45
CA ALA A 156 15.34 -3.62 -5.40
C ALA A 156 14.70 -3.82 -6.79
N ARG A 157 14.24 -5.04 -7.12
CA ARG A 157 13.52 -5.30 -8.39
C ARG A 157 12.10 -4.78 -8.36
N GLU A 158 11.50 -4.71 -7.18
CA GLU A 158 10.07 -4.40 -7.01
C GLU A 158 9.87 -3.08 -6.27
N VAL A 159 10.71 -2.78 -5.28
CA VAL A 159 10.63 -1.60 -4.43
C VAL A 159 11.88 -0.75 -4.55
N ALA A 160 11.72 0.49 -5.03
CA ALA A 160 12.77 1.51 -5.03
C ALA A 160 12.98 2.13 -3.64
N ALA A 161 11.90 2.36 -2.90
CA ALA A 161 11.98 3.00 -1.59
C ALA A 161 10.80 2.61 -0.68
N VAL A 162 11.01 2.70 0.63
CA VAL A 162 9.96 2.64 1.65
C VAL A 162 9.92 3.97 2.38
N PHE A 163 8.72 4.51 2.52
CA PHE A 163 8.44 5.76 3.22
C PHE A 163 7.13 5.63 3.99
N THR A 164 6.78 6.62 4.79
CA THR A 164 5.61 6.53 5.67
C THR A 164 4.81 7.83 5.67
N ALA A 165 3.53 7.75 6.00
CA ALA A 165 2.65 8.92 6.07
C ALA A 165 1.78 8.88 7.32
N PRO A 166 1.46 10.03 7.95
CA PRO A 166 0.46 10.08 9.03
C PRO A 166 -0.92 9.68 8.50
N LEU A 167 -1.53 8.65 9.08
CA LEU A 167 -2.80 8.12 8.58
C LEU A 167 -3.93 9.16 8.64
N HIS A 168 -3.95 9.99 9.70
CA HIS A 168 -4.99 11.01 9.91
C HIS A 168 -5.01 12.06 8.80
N ASN A 169 -3.85 12.40 8.24
CA ASN A 169 -3.72 13.46 7.25
C ASN A 169 -4.39 13.12 5.91
N PHE A 170 -4.69 11.85 5.64
CA PHE A 170 -5.51 11.44 4.50
C PHE A 170 -6.98 11.87 4.62
N LEU A 171 -7.40 12.47 5.73
CA LEU A 171 -8.70 13.13 5.88
C LEU A 171 -8.62 14.65 5.71
N LYS A 172 -7.43 15.23 5.55
CA LYS A 172 -7.24 16.69 5.58
C LYS A 172 -6.85 17.20 4.20
N GLU A 173 -7.40 18.36 3.82
CA GLU A 173 -7.03 19.06 2.58
C GLU A 173 -5.64 19.70 2.68
N LYS A 174 -5.22 20.05 3.90
CA LYS A 174 -3.89 20.57 4.21
C LYS A 174 -3.23 19.71 5.28
N LEU A 175 -1.91 19.57 5.21
CA LEU A 175 -1.14 18.81 6.18
C LEU A 175 -1.15 19.55 7.53
N GLU A 176 -1.41 18.83 8.62
CA GLU A 176 -1.55 19.43 9.97
C GLU A 176 -0.26 20.09 10.48
N SER A 177 0.89 19.66 9.97
CA SER A 177 2.21 20.15 10.36
C SER A 177 2.83 21.14 9.38
N ASP A 178 2.14 21.55 8.31
CA ASP A 178 2.73 22.46 7.31
C ASP A 178 2.64 23.91 7.75
N THR A 179 3.80 24.57 7.81
CA THR A 179 3.91 26.03 7.89
C THR A 179 4.14 26.67 6.52
N ASN A 180 4.33 25.86 5.45
CA ASN A 180 4.51 26.33 4.08
C ASN A 180 3.26 26.08 3.23
N GLU A 181 3.00 26.97 2.27
CA GLU A 181 1.84 26.97 1.38
C GLU A 181 1.84 25.85 0.30
N GLU A 182 2.68 24.81 0.45
CA GLU A 182 2.87 23.81 -0.60
C GLU A 182 1.77 22.72 -0.58
N ARG A 183 1.20 22.44 -1.75
CA ARG A 183 0.00 21.59 -1.94
C ARG A 183 0.15 20.17 -1.39
N TRP A 184 -0.63 19.82 -0.36
CA TRP A 184 -0.75 18.46 0.20
C TRP A 184 -1.72 17.58 -0.58
N TYR A 185 -2.89 18.11 -0.93
CA TYR A 185 -3.97 17.36 -1.55
C TYR A 185 -4.51 18.03 -2.81
N ASP A 186 -4.90 17.22 -3.78
CA ASP A 186 -5.92 17.57 -4.75
C ASP A 186 -6.78 16.38 -5.14
N GLY A 187 -7.92 16.66 -5.77
CA GLY A 187 -8.76 15.61 -6.29
C GLY A 187 -9.58 16.07 -7.47
N LEU A 188 -10.07 15.10 -8.23
CA LEU A 188 -10.90 15.31 -9.40
C LEU A 188 -11.96 14.21 -9.48
N TRP A 189 -13.14 14.56 -9.94
CA TRP A 189 -14.19 13.59 -10.23
C TRP A 189 -13.92 12.92 -11.57
N MET A 190 -14.06 11.59 -11.62
CA MET A 190 -14.06 10.82 -12.85
C MET A 190 -15.29 9.94 -12.90
N ASP A 191 -15.82 9.72 -14.10
CA ASP A 191 -16.85 8.72 -14.31
C ASP A 191 -16.19 7.40 -14.70
N TRP A 192 -16.56 6.31 -14.03
CA TRP A 192 -16.09 4.98 -14.33
C TRP A 192 -17.20 3.95 -14.09
N ASN A 193 -17.49 3.13 -15.11
CA ASN A 193 -18.56 2.13 -15.09
C ASN A 193 -19.89 2.68 -14.55
N HIS A 194 -20.33 3.82 -15.09
CA HIS A 194 -21.56 4.54 -14.69
C HIS A 194 -21.60 5.01 -13.23
N THR A 195 -20.47 5.00 -12.53
CA THR A 195 -20.33 5.48 -11.15
C THR A 195 -19.40 6.69 -11.11
N ARG A 196 -19.78 7.74 -10.36
CA ARG A 196 -18.88 8.87 -10.09
C ARG A 196 -17.86 8.45 -9.04
N TRP A 197 -16.59 8.50 -9.40
CA TRP A 197 -15.48 8.10 -8.56
C TRP A 197 -14.59 9.30 -8.28
N ARG A 198 -14.32 9.57 -7.00
CA ARG A 198 -13.39 10.64 -6.62
C ARG A 198 -11.96 10.11 -6.69
N PHE A 199 -11.17 10.71 -7.57
CA PHE A 199 -9.74 10.46 -7.65
C PHE A 199 -9.01 11.40 -6.69
N HIS A 200 -8.14 10.84 -5.86
CA HIS A 200 -7.40 11.56 -4.82
C HIS A 200 -5.92 11.57 -5.15
N ASN A 201 -5.24 12.70 -4.94
CA ASN A 201 -3.80 12.85 -5.01
C ASN A 201 -3.30 13.47 -3.71
N PHE A 202 -2.40 12.77 -3.04
CA PHE A 202 -1.69 13.26 -1.86
C PHE A 202 -0.20 13.35 -2.18
N TYR A 203 0.43 14.46 -1.82
CA TYR A 203 1.84 14.74 -2.05
C TYR A 203 2.59 14.65 -0.72
N VAL A 204 3.00 13.43 -0.37
CA VAL A 204 3.63 13.13 0.92
C VAL A 204 5.04 13.69 0.96
N PRO A 205 5.35 14.64 1.87
CA PRO A 205 6.71 15.14 2.03
C PRO A 205 7.63 14.03 2.52
N VAL A 206 8.77 13.87 1.85
CA VAL A 206 9.82 12.90 2.25
C VAL A 206 11.03 13.57 2.88
N ALA A 207 11.14 14.90 2.75
CA ALA A 207 12.17 15.67 3.42
C ALA A 207 12.03 15.57 4.95
N GLY A 208 13.08 15.14 5.63
CA GLY A 208 13.09 14.96 7.10
C GLY A 208 12.45 13.65 7.59
N GLN A 209 11.94 12.80 6.70
CA GLN A 209 11.54 11.44 7.03
C GLN A 209 12.69 10.47 6.77
N ARG A 210 12.73 9.35 7.51
CA ARG A 210 13.59 8.23 7.14
C ARG A 210 12.98 7.48 5.97
N VAL A 211 13.53 7.73 4.78
CA VAL A 211 13.22 6.94 3.58
C VAL A 211 14.28 5.85 3.46
N ALA A 212 13.84 4.59 3.46
CA ALA A 212 14.73 3.47 3.16
C ALA A 212 14.77 3.28 1.66
N TRP A 213 15.90 3.58 1.03
CA TRP A 213 16.12 3.34 -0.38
C TRP A 213 16.73 1.96 -0.60
N ALA A 214 16.34 1.31 -1.70
CA ALA A 214 16.99 0.07 -2.11
C ALA A 214 18.43 0.39 -2.52
N SER A 215 19.41 -0.03 -1.71
CA SER A 215 20.83 0.19 -2.00
C SER A 215 21.41 -0.93 -2.87
N PRO A 216 22.22 -0.62 -3.90
CA PRO A 216 22.85 -1.60 -4.79
C PRO A 216 23.89 -2.53 -4.14
N THR A 217 24.08 -2.47 -2.82
CA THR A 217 25.10 -3.24 -2.07
C THR A 217 24.54 -4.18 -0.99
N SER A 218 23.21 -4.28 -0.80
CA SER A 218 22.64 -5.28 0.11
C SER A 218 22.64 -6.67 -0.54
N THR A 219 23.80 -7.30 -0.61
CA THR A 219 23.91 -8.73 -0.82
C THR A 219 23.42 -9.46 0.43
N SER A 220 22.40 -10.31 0.31
CA SER A 220 22.52 -11.63 0.93
C SER A 220 21.71 -12.68 0.18
N SER A 221 22.32 -13.85 0.17
CA SER A 221 22.03 -15.11 -0.52
C SER A 221 20.56 -15.49 -0.73
N PRO A 222 20.25 -16.22 -1.82
CA PRO A 222 18.90 -16.71 -2.07
C PRO A 222 18.46 -17.67 -0.96
N ALA A 223 17.26 -17.47 -0.44
CA ALA A 223 16.51 -18.57 0.16
C ALA A 223 16.28 -19.63 -0.93
N VAL A 224 16.59 -20.88 -0.59
CA VAL A 224 16.46 -22.05 -1.48
C VAL A 224 15.04 -22.09 -2.05
N GLY A 225 14.90 -21.84 -3.36
CA GLY A 225 13.63 -21.85 -4.09
C GLY A 225 13.34 -20.62 -4.95
N SER A 226 14.06 -19.51 -4.78
CA SER A 226 13.89 -18.32 -5.65
C SER A 226 14.68 -18.48 -6.96
N THR A 227 14.02 -18.38 -8.12
CA THR A 227 14.64 -18.20 -9.44
C THR A 227 15.21 -16.78 -9.59
N SER A 228 16.08 -16.37 -8.68
CA SER A 228 16.80 -15.09 -8.75
C SER A 228 18.08 -15.23 -9.58
N LEU A 229 18.19 -14.48 -10.68
CA LEU A 229 19.47 -14.28 -11.39
C LEU A 229 20.48 -13.50 -10.51
N PRO A 230 21.78 -13.83 -10.55
CA PRO A 230 22.81 -13.13 -9.79
C PRO A 230 22.96 -11.65 -10.20
N TYR A 231 23.36 -10.80 -9.24
CA TYR A 231 23.49 -9.34 -9.34
C TYR A 231 24.23 -8.79 -10.58
N ARG A 232 25.09 -9.59 -11.22
CA ARG A 232 25.78 -9.22 -12.48
C ARG A 232 24.82 -8.87 -13.62
N ASP A 233 23.55 -9.28 -13.52
CA ASP A 233 22.57 -9.17 -14.60
C ASP A 233 21.56 -8.00 -14.42
N ILE A 234 21.73 -7.14 -13.41
CA ILE A 234 20.85 -5.96 -13.24
C ILE A 234 21.26 -4.83 -14.20
N PRO A 235 20.34 -4.28 -15.03
CA PRO A 235 20.65 -3.21 -15.98
C PRO A 235 21.16 -1.92 -15.32
N ARG A 236 22.19 -1.30 -15.91
CA ARG A 236 22.82 -0.07 -15.41
C ARG A 236 21.87 1.14 -15.36
N SER A 237 20.84 1.17 -16.21
CA SER A 237 19.81 2.22 -16.26
C SER A 237 18.95 2.29 -15.00
N ALA A 238 18.60 1.14 -14.42
CA ALA A 238 17.84 1.04 -13.17
C ALA A 238 18.56 1.72 -11.99
N LYS A 239 19.89 1.56 -11.95
CA LYS A 239 20.76 2.10 -10.89
C LYS A 239 20.88 3.61 -10.93
N VAL A 240 20.84 4.21 -12.12
CA VAL A 240 20.90 5.67 -12.32
C VAL A 240 19.55 6.29 -11.95
N ALA A 241 18.44 5.67 -12.36
CA ALA A 241 17.10 6.17 -12.07
C ALA A 241 16.79 6.25 -10.56
N ALA A 242 17.18 5.25 -9.75
CA ALA A 242 16.94 5.30 -8.31
C ALA A 242 17.67 6.48 -7.63
N LYS A 243 18.92 6.74 -8.04
CA LYS A 243 19.75 7.83 -7.51
C LYS A 243 19.25 9.21 -7.94
N GLU A 244 18.77 9.35 -9.17
CA GLU A 244 18.15 10.60 -9.65
C GLU A 244 16.83 10.91 -8.93
N VAL A 245 16.00 9.90 -8.64
CA VAL A 245 14.75 10.09 -7.89
C VAL A 245 15.06 10.53 -6.44
N GLU A 246 16.06 9.94 -5.80
CA GLU A 246 16.52 10.32 -4.45
C GLU A 246 17.03 11.77 -4.39
N GLU A 247 17.81 12.22 -5.39
CA GLU A 247 18.39 13.58 -5.41
C GLU A 247 17.40 14.68 -5.84
N THR A 248 16.30 14.34 -6.54
CA THR A 248 15.37 15.33 -7.13
C THR A 248 13.98 15.36 -6.48
N THR A 249 13.52 14.29 -5.84
CA THR A 249 12.13 14.15 -5.42
C THR A 249 11.92 14.55 -3.96
N LYS A 250 11.34 15.73 -3.73
CA LYS A 250 10.99 16.21 -2.36
C LYS A 250 9.70 15.63 -1.80
N ARG A 251 8.84 15.03 -2.64
CA ARG A 251 7.52 14.51 -2.28
C ARG A 251 7.16 13.27 -3.10
N PHE A 252 6.54 12.28 -2.47
CA PHE A 252 5.95 11.15 -3.18
C PHE A 252 4.44 11.30 -3.34
N ARG A 253 3.95 11.00 -4.53
CA ARG A 253 2.52 11.08 -4.85
C ARG A 253 1.84 9.76 -4.50
N VAL A 254 0.90 9.81 -3.56
CA VAL A 254 -0.03 8.72 -3.24
C VAL A 254 -1.36 9.02 -3.91
N PHE A 255 -1.76 8.20 -4.88
CA PHE A 255 -2.91 8.51 -5.72
C PHE A 255 -3.64 7.27 -6.23
N GLY A 256 -4.70 7.50 -7.01
CA GLY A 256 -5.49 6.43 -7.62
C GLY A 256 -6.11 5.52 -6.56
N MET A 257 -6.00 4.20 -6.77
CA MET A 257 -6.53 3.22 -5.83
C MET A 257 -5.85 3.32 -4.46
N THR A 258 -4.53 3.51 -4.40
CA THR A 258 -3.81 3.66 -3.12
C THR A 258 -4.35 4.86 -2.35
N GLY A 259 -4.50 6.02 -3.01
CA GLY A 259 -5.07 7.23 -2.41
C GLY A 259 -6.49 7.00 -1.88
N ARG A 260 -7.33 6.29 -2.65
CA ARG A 260 -8.68 5.91 -2.22
C ARG A 260 -8.67 5.01 -0.98
N ILE A 261 -7.86 3.95 -1.00
CA ILE A 261 -7.72 3.01 0.11
C ILE A 261 -7.28 3.76 1.38
N MET A 262 -6.36 4.72 1.27
CA MET A 262 -5.93 5.54 2.41
C MET A 262 -7.04 6.40 2.98
N VAL A 263 -7.86 7.03 2.13
CA VAL A 263 -9.03 7.80 2.58
C VAL A 263 -10.02 6.88 3.30
N ASP A 264 -10.37 5.74 2.70
CA ASP A 264 -11.33 4.79 3.28
C ASP A 264 -10.82 4.22 4.62
N ALA A 265 -9.52 3.87 4.70
CA ALA A 265 -8.89 3.40 5.94
C ALA A 265 -8.89 4.46 7.03
N ALA A 266 -8.55 5.72 6.70
CA ALA A 266 -8.57 6.81 7.65
C ALA A 266 -9.99 7.13 8.12
N ARG A 267 -10.99 7.10 7.24
CA ARG A 267 -12.41 7.30 7.60
C ARG A 267 -12.88 6.26 8.61
N VAL A 268 -12.56 4.98 8.38
CA VAL A 268 -12.91 3.90 9.32
C VAL A 268 -12.15 4.05 10.64
N ALA A 269 -10.87 4.37 10.59
CA ALA A 269 -10.03 4.50 11.78
C ALA A 269 -10.50 5.67 12.66
N TYR A 270 -10.68 6.87 12.11
CA TYR A 270 -11.01 8.05 12.90
C TYR A 270 -12.52 8.24 13.11
N GLY A 271 -13.37 7.59 12.31
CA GLY A 271 -14.81 7.82 12.36
C GLY A 271 -15.21 9.21 11.88
N GLU A 272 -14.40 9.79 10.99
CA GLU A 272 -14.50 11.16 10.50
C GLU A 272 -14.68 11.18 8.98
N ALA A 273 -15.42 12.17 8.47
CA ALA A 273 -15.46 12.44 7.04
C ALA A 273 -14.21 13.26 6.63
N PRO A 274 -13.68 13.06 5.41
CA PRO A 274 -12.62 13.92 4.90
C PRO A 274 -13.07 15.38 4.76
N GLY A 275 -12.17 16.33 4.97
CA GLY A 275 -12.40 17.76 4.76
C GLY A 275 -12.51 18.18 3.29
N PHE A 276 -12.75 17.23 2.39
CA PHE A 276 -12.85 17.41 0.94
C PHE A 276 -13.87 16.44 0.34
N GLU A 277 -14.24 16.68 -0.91
CA GLU A 277 -15.13 15.79 -1.66
C GLU A 277 -14.57 14.37 -1.76
N HIS A 278 -15.42 13.36 -1.56
CA HIS A 278 -15.04 11.95 -1.58
C HIS A 278 -16.24 11.07 -1.99
N THR A 279 -15.97 9.86 -2.48
CA THR A 279 -17.02 8.87 -2.70
C THR A 279 -17.49 8.31 -1.34
N MET A 280 -18.81 8.27 -1.12
CA MET A 280 -19.42 8.00 0.18
C MET A 280 -19.27 6.55 0.66
N HIS A 281 -19.52 5.57 -0.23
CA HIS A 281 -19.37 4.15 0.07
C HIS A 281 -17.89 3.77 0.28
N LEU A 282 -17.60 2.59 0.81
CA LEU A 282 -16.24 2.08 1.02
C LEU A 282 -15.98 0.93 0.05
N GLY A 283 -14.79 0.91 -0.57
CA GLY A 283 -14.46 -0.08 -1.62
C GLY A 283 -15.44 -0.06 -2.79
N ASP A 284 -15.55 -1.17 -3.51
CA ASP A 284 -16.31 -1.30 -4.76
C ASP A 284 -17.11 -2.62 -4.81
N GLU A 285 -17.49 -3.17 -3.65
CA GLU A 285 -18.16 -4.49 -3.53
C GLU A 285 -19.43 -4.59 -4.38
N ASP A 286 -20.28 -3.55 -4.40
CA ASP A 286 -21.50 -3.54 -5.21
C ASP A 286 -21.20 -3.53 -6.71
N MET A 287 -20.16 -2.80 -7.13
CA MET A 287 -19.72 -2.76 -8.52
C MET A 287 -19.23 -4.13 -8.97
N ILE A 288 -18.40 -4.79 -8.15
CA ILE A 288 -17.90 -6.14 -8.43
C ILE A 288 -19.07 -7.13 -8.51
N GLY A 289 -20.02 -7.04 -7.57
CA GLY A 289 -21.20 -7.91 -7.55
C GLY A 289 -22.07 -7.77 -8.80
N ASN A 290 -22.24 -6.54 -9.31
CA ASN A 290 -22.98 -6.30 -10.55
C ASN A 290 -22.24 -6.85 -11.78
N MET A 291 -20.93 -6.64 -11.89
CA MET A 291 -20.14 -7.18 -13.01
C MET A 291 -20.08 -8.72 -13.01
N LEU A 292 -20.08 -9.36 -11.84
CA LEU A 292 -20.19 -10.81 -11.72
C LEU A 292 -21.53 -11.33 -12.24
N LYS A 293 -22.64 -10.66 -11.89
CA LYS A 293 -23.98 -11.01 -12.40
C LYS A 293 -24.09 -10.86 -13.92
N GLU A 294 -23.38 -9.88 -14.49
CA GLU A 294 -23.28 -9.67 -15.94
C GLU A 294 -22.35 -10.67 -16.65
N GLY A 295 -21.64 -11.54 -15.91
CA GLY A 295 -20.71 -12.52 -16.47
C GLY A 295 -19.39 -11.94 -17.00
N ARG A 296 -19.05 -10.69 -16.66
CA ARG A 296 -17.89 -9.96 -17.22
C ARG A 296 -16.55 -10.32 -16.56
N LEU A 297 -16.58 -10.95 -15.38
CA LEU A 297 -15.37 -11.22 -14.58
C LEU A 297 -14.92 -12.69 -14.61
N GLY A 298 -15.00 -13.32 -15.78
CA GLY A 298 -14.45 -14.65 -16.02
C GLY A 298 -12.92 -14.72 -15.86
N PRO A 299 -12.33 -15.94 -15.84
CA PRO A 299 -10.88 -16.11 -15.75
C PRO A 299 -10.17 -15.40 -16.91
N LEU A 300 -9.04 -14.75 -16.62
CA LEU A 300 -8.19 -14.18 -17.67
C LEU A 300 -7.60 -15.34 -18.49
N LEU A 301 -8.02 -15.49 -19.75
CA LEU A 301 -7.37 -16.40 -20.68
C LEU A 301 -5.92 -15.92 -20.89
N ARG A 302 -4.95 -16.82 -20.72
CA ARG A 302 -3.53 -16.53 -20.98
C ARG A 302 -3.41 -16.15 -22.47
N LYS A 303 -2.97 -14.92 -22.79
CA LYS A 303 -2.70 -14.50 -24.18
C LYS A 303 -1.80 -15.55 -24.84
N ARG A 304 -2.16 -16.00 -26.05
CA ARG A 304 -1.32 -16.92 -26.82
C ARG A 304 -0.07 -16.14 -27.28
N PRO A 305 1.12 -16.78 -27.39
CA PRO A 305 2.27 -16.11 -27.97
C PRO A 305 1.94 -15.76 -29.43
N GLY A 306 1.74 -14.47 -29.74
CA GLY A 306 1.40 -13.99 -31.09
C GLY A 306 0.34 -12.90 -31.16
N ASP A 307 -0.39 -12.60 -30.08
CA ASP A 307 -1.36 -11.50 -30.09
C ASP A 307 -0.64 -10.14 -29.94
N HIS A 308 -0.22 -9.54 -31.07
CA HIS A 308 0.28 -8.17 -31.14
C HIS A 308 -0.84 -7.16 -30.85
N GLU A 309 -0.58 -6.20 -29.95
CA GLU A 309 -1.43 -5.03 -29.72
C GLU A 309 -1.18 -3.97 -30.80
N ASP A 310 -1.79 -4.14 -31.98
CA ASP A 310 -1.99 -3.03 -32.90
C ASP A 310 -3.28 -2.31 -32.51
N GLY A 311 -3.17 -1.33 -31.61
CA GLY A 311 -4.33 -0.49 -31.30
C GLY A 311 -4.25 0.35 -30.04
N ASP A 312 -3.17 1.11 -29.80
CA ASP A 312 -3.29 2.25 -28.86
C ASP A 312 -2.27 3.39 -29.07
N ALA A 313 -2.11 3.83 -30.32
CA ALA A 313 -1.30 5.02 -30.65
C ALA A 313 -2.11 6.19 -31.25
N ALA A 314 -3.45 6.16 -31.23
CA ALA A 314 -4.26 7.17 -31.94
C ALA A 314 -5.17 8.06 -31.06
N ALA A 315 -5.15 7.95 -29.73
CA ALA A 315 -6.04 8.74 -28.85
C ALA A 315 -5.34 9.80 -27.97
N ALA A 316 -4.03 10.05 -28.14
CA ALA A 316 -3.27 11.01 -27.35
C ALA A 316 -2.87 12.30 -28.12
N ALA A 317 -3.56 12.62 -29.22
CA ALA A 317 -3.35 13.86 -29.96
C ALA A 317 -4.69 14.52 -30.33
N LYS A 318 -5.41 14.98 -29.32
CA LYS A 318 -6.36 16.11 -29.37
C LYS A 318 -6.96 16.31 -27.98
N ILE A 319 -6.34 17.20 -27.21
CA ILE A 319 -6.89 18.32 -26.42
C ILE A 319 -5.68 19.02 -25.79
#